data_AF-A0A937X4E0-F1
#
_entry.id   AF-A0A937X4E0-F1
#
_cell.length_a   1.000
_cell.length_b   1.000
_cell.length_c   1.000
_cell.angle_alpha   90.00
_cell.angle_beta   90.00
_cell.angle_gamma   90.00
#
_symmetry.space_group_name_H-M   'P 1'
#
loop_
_entity.id
_entity.type
_entity.pdbx_description
1 polymer ?
#
loop_
_entity_poly.entity_id
_entity_poly.type
_entity_poly.pdbx_seq_one_letter_code
_entity_poly.pdbx_strand_id
1 'polypeptide(L)'
;LDWRVDLGTILDRHGGKVAVQGNLDPTLLHADPERIRAEVGRIATRIGGRPGHIWNLGHGILPDIPVAHAQAFVAAAKAAGDESVRGT
;
A
#
# COMPACT_ATOMS: atom_id res chain seq x y z
N LEU A 1 -8.42 -3.24 -5.04
CA LEU A 1 -9.09 -3.33 -3.71
C LEU A 1 -9.11 -1.95 -3.12
N ASP A 2 -10.21 -1.53 -2.51
CA ASP A 2 -10.28 -0.26 -1.77
C ASP A 2 -9.86 -0.43 -0.30
N TRP A 3 -9.72 0.69 0.40
CA TRP A 3 -9.20 0.78 1.77
C TRP A 3 -10.08 0.15 2.84
N ARG A 4 -11.33 -0.20 2.53
CA ARG A 4 -12.27 -0.86 3.46
C ARG A 4 -12.03 -2.37 3.53
N VAL A 5 -11.24 -2.90 2.60
CA VAL A 5 -10.93 -4.34 2.52
C VAL A 5 -9.72 -4.67 3.39
N ASP A 6 -9.85 -5.70 4.23
CA ASP A 6 -8.71 -6.27 4.94
C ASP A 6 -7.82 -7.07 3.95
N LEU A 7 -6.66 -6.50 3.64
CA LEU A 7 -5.76 -7.03 2.61
C LEU A 7 -5.18 -8.41 3.01
N GLY A 8 -4.92 -8.64 4.29
CA GLY A 8 -4.38 -9.91 4.78
C GLY A 8 -5.38 -11.05 4.56
N THR A 9 -6.64 -10.82 4.92
CA THR A 9 -7.75 -11.76 4.73
C THR A 9 -7.94 -12.13 3.25
N ILE A 10 -7.84 -11.16 2.34
CA ILE A 10 -7.96 -11.43 0.90
C ILE A 10 -6.77 -12.24 0.39
N LEU A 11 -5.55 -11.90 0.79
CA LEU A 11 -4.35 -12.65 0.42
C LEU A 11 -4.45 -14.12 0.90
N ASP A 12 -4.90 -14.33 2.14
CA ASP A 12 -5.10 -15.68 2.71
C ASP A 12 -6.19 -16.46 1.97
N ARG A 13 -7.33 -15.82 1.69
CA ARG A 13 -8.44 -16.44 0.96
C ARG A 13 -8.04 -16.94 -0.42
N HIS A 14 -7.17 -16.22 -1.11
CA HIS A 14 -6.73 -16.58 -2.45
C HIS A 14 -5.48 -17.47 -2.48
N GLY A 15 -4.77 -17.62 -1.35
CA GLY A 15 -3.63 -18.53 -1.23
C GLY A 15 -2.54 -18.31 -2.29
N GLY A 16 -2.30 -17.05 -2.66
CA GLY A 16 -1.29 -16.69 -3.68
C GLY A 16 -1.65 -17.05 -5.13
N LYS A 17 -2.88 -17.53 -5.40
CA LYS A 17 -3.31 -17.91 -6.77
C LYS A 17 -3.58 -16.71 -7.68
N VAL A 18 -3.78 -15.52 -7.10
CA VAL A 18 -3.99 -14.27 -7.84
C VAL A 18 -3.17 -13.16 -7.20
N ALA A 19 -2.66 -12.26 -8.03
CA ALA A 19 -2.12 -10.99 -7.55
C ALA A 19 -3.26 -10.04 -7.17
N VAL A 20 -3.04 -9.20 -6.18
CA VAL A 20 -4.00 -8.19 -5.72
C VAL A 20 -3.36 -6.80 -5.77
N GLN A 21 -4.17 -5.79 -6.09
CA GLN A 21 -3.71 -4.40 -6.23
C GLN A 21 -4.47 -3.46 -5.28
N GLY A 22 -3.76 -2.53 -4.64
CA GLY A 22 -4.32 -1.52 -3.74
C GLY A 22 -3.49 -1.34 -2.46
N ASN A 23 -4.04 -0.82 -1.37
CA ASN A 23 -5.40 -0.31 -1.22
C ASN A 23 -5.45 0.98 -0.39
N LEU A 24 -4.40 1.81 -0.45
CA LEU A 24 -4.31 3.04 0.33
C LEU A 24 -5.51 3.96 0.05
N ASP A 25 -6.13 4.52 1.09
CA ASP A 25 -7.13 5.58 0.93
C ASP A 25 -6.48 6.81 0.28
N PRO A 26 -6.94 7.28 -0.89
CA PRO A 26 -6.34 8.44 -1.56
C PRO A 26 -6.39 9.72 -0.71
N THR A 27 -7.38 9.87 0.19
CA THR A 27 -7.51 11.05 1.07
C THR A 27 -6.39 11.14 2.09
N LEU A 28 -5.71 10.03 2.39
CA LEU A 28 -4.56 10.04 3.30
C LEU A 28 -3.37 10.82 2.72
N LEU A 29 -3.31 10.99 1.40
CA LEU A 29 -2.24 11.78 0.78
C LEU A 29 -2.36 13.28 1.08
N HIS A 30 -3.44 13.75 1.71
CA HIS A 30 -3.51 15.10 2.28
C HIS A 30 -2.74 15.24 3.59
N ALA A 31 -2.43 14.14 4.28
CA ALA A 31 -1.65 14.16 5.50
C ALA A 31 -0.15 14.36 5.22
N ASP A 32 0.60 14.73 6.26
CA ASP A 32 2.05 14.92 6.14
C ASP A 32 2.77 13.63 5.72
N PRO A 33 3.93 13.73 5.03
CA PRO A 33 4.68 12.58 4.53
C PRO A 33 5.00 11.51 5.57
N GLU A 34 5.15 11.88 6.84
CA GLU A 34 5.35 10.92 7.95
C GLU A 34 4.13 10.03 8.17
N ARG A 35 2.92 10.61 8.13
CA ARG A 35 1.68 9.86 8.27
C ARG A 35 1.46 8.91 7.08
N ILE A 36 1.81 9.36 5.88
CA ILE A 36 1.75 8.53 4.66
C ILE A 36 2.67 7.32 4.80
N ARG A 37 3.93 7.53 5.22
CA ARG A 37 4.89 6.44 5.47
C ARG A 37 4.39 5.46 6.53
N ALA A 38 3.85 5.97 7.64
CA ALA A 38 3.33 5.14 8.72
C ALA A 38 2.18 4.23 8.24
N GLU A 39 1.29 4.75 7.40
CA GLU A 39 0.18 3.96 6.87
C GLU A 39 0.65 2.91 5.85
N VAL A 40 1.62 3.25 5.00
CA VAL A 40 2.25 2.25 4.12
C VAL A 40 2.87 1.13 4.95
N GLY A 41 3.58 1.45 6.04
CA GLY A 41 4.10 0.46 6.98
C GLY A 41 3.00 -0.44 7.57
N ARG A 42 1.87 0.16 7.97
CA ARG A 42 0.70 -0.58 8.49
C ARG A 42 0.13 -1.56 7.46
N ILE A 43 0.02 -1.15 6.19
CA ILE A 43 -0.43 -2.01 5.09
C ILE A 43 0.62 -3.10 4.82
N ALA A 44 1.91 -2.78 4.85
CA ALA A 44 3.00 -3.73 4.67
C ALA A 44 2.98 -4.83 5.73
N THR A 45 2.74 -4.48 7.00
CA THR A 45 2.54 -5.47 8.07
C THR A 45 1.36 -6.39 7.77
N ARG A 46 0.26 -5.88 7.21
CA ARG A 46 -0.86 -6.73 6.79
C ARG A 46 -0.55 -7.61 5.59
N ILE A 47 0.31 -7.18 4.67
CA ILE A 47 0.79 -8.03 3.58
C ILE A 47 1.67 -9.15 4.16
N GLY A 48 2.50 -8.84 5.15
CA GLY A 48 3.26 -9.84 5.90
C GLY A 48 4.25 -10.62 5.03
N GLY A 49 4.86 -9.95 4.04
CA GLY A 49 5.84 -10.56 3.14
C GLY A 49 5.28 -11.53 2.09
N ARG A 50 3.95 -11.74 2.06
CA ARG A 50 3.32 -12.60 1.03
C ARG A 50 3.53 -11.99 -0.38
N PRO A 51 3.92 -12.80 -1.39
CA PRO A 51 4.09 -12.32 -2.75
C PRO A 51 2.74 -12.00 -3.41
N GLY A 52 2.78 -11.30 -4.55
CA GLY A 52 1.58 -11.04 -5.36
C GLY A 52 0.78 -9.80 -4.94
N HIS A 53 1.37 -8.86 -4.21
CA HIS A 53 0.76 -7.55 -3.96
C HIS A 53 1.36 -6.46 -4.86
N ILE A 54 0.49 -5.67 -5.48
CA ILE A 54 0.84 -4.47 -6.24
C ILE A 54 0.35 -3.25 -5.46
N TRP A 55 1.29 -2.42 -5.01
CA TRP A 55 0.98 -1.16 -4.34
C TRP A 55 0.20 -0.24 -5.26
N ASN A 56 -0.94 0.23 -4.78
CA ASN A 56 -1.72 1.27 -5.44
C ASN A 56 -2.64 1.96 -4.43
N LEU A 57 -3.26 3.05 -4.85
CA LEU A 57 -4.40 3.62 -4.16
C LEU A 57 -5.63 2.72 -4.33
N GLY A 58 -6.59 2.85 -3.43
CA GLY A 58 -7.89 2.17 -3.51
C GLY A 58 -8.85 2.82 -4.51
N HIS A 59 -8.57 4.05 -4.93
CA HIS A 59 -9.31 4.82 -5.93
C HIS A 59 -8.37 5.84 -6.59
N GLY A 60 -8.84 6.57 -7.60
CA GLY A 60 -8.08 7.65 -8.24
C GLY A 60 -7.61 8.72 -7.27
N ILE A 61 -6.42 9.26 -7.54
CA ILE A 61 -5.85 10.39 -6.79
C ILE A 61 -6.73 11.64 -6.96
N LEU A 62 -6.84 12.43 -5.89
CA LEU A 62 -7.53 13.71 -5.90
C LEU A 62 -6.63 14.82 -6.49
N PRO A 63 -7.18 15.76 -7.27
CA PRO A 63 -6.40 16.72 -8.06
C PRO A 63 -5.63 17.74 -7.22
N ASP A 64 -6.04 17.96 -5.98
CA ASP A 64 -5.47 18.93 -5.04
C ASP A 64 -4.37 18.34 -4.14
N ILE A 65 -4.09 17.03 -4.26
CA ILE A 65 -3.03 16.38 -3.50
C ILE A 65 -1.65 16.92 -3.93
N PRO A 66 -0.80 17.36 -2.99
CA PRO A 66 0.55 17.79 -3.31
C PRO A 66 1.35 16.65 -3.96
N VAL A 67 2.07 16.96 -5.05
CA VAL A 67 2.91 15.98 -5.75
C VAL A 67 3.93 15.33 -4.81
N ALA A 68 4.50 16.12 -3.88
CA ALA A 68 5.44 15.61 -2.88
C ALA A 68 4.84 14.52 -1.97
N HIS A 69 3.53 14.55 -1.72
CA HIS A 69 2.85 13.56 -0.89
C HIS A 69 2.62 12.26 -1.66
N ALA A 70 2.26 12.36 -2.95
CA ALA A 70 2.23 11.20 -3.84
C ALA A 70 3.63 10.57 -3.99
N GLN A 71 4.69 11.39 -4.08
CA GLN A 71 6.07 10.91 -4.09
C GLN A 71 6.45 10.22 -2.77
N ALA A 72 6.00 10.74 -1.63
CA ALA A 72 6.21 10.09 -0.33
C ALA A 72 5.56 8.70 -0.27
N PHE A 73 4.35 8.54 -0.82
CA PHE A 73 3.72 7.24 -0.97
C PHE A 73 4.54 6.29 -1.86
N VAL A 74 4.95 6.74 -3.04
CA VAL A 74 5.74 5.92 -3.97
C VAL A 74 7.07 5.49 -3.34
N ALA A 75 7.76 6.40 -2.66
CA ALA A 75 9.02 6.09 -1.98
C ALA A 75 8.83 5.06 -0.86
N ALA A 76 7.79 5.24 -0.04
CA ALA A 76 7.46 4.32 1.03
C ALA A 76 7.08 2.92 0.51
N ALA A 77 6.26 2.86 -0.56
CA ALA A 77 5.83 1.61 -1.16
C ALA A 77 7.01 0.81 -1.75
N LYS A 78 7.96 1.50 -2.40
CA LYS A 78 9.21 0.88 -2.90
C LYS A 78 10.04 0.31 -1.75
N ALA A 79 10.27 1.09 -0.69
CA ALA A 79 11.02 0.63 0.47
C ALA A 79 10.39 -0.62 1.12
N ALA A 80 9.06 -0.61 1.32
CA ALA A 80 8.34 -1.76 1.87
C ALA A 80 8.40 -3.00 0.96
N GLY A 81 8.39 -2.81 -0.36
CA GLY A 81 8.58 -3.88 -1.34
C GLY A 81 9.99 -4.48 -1.27
N ASP A 82 11.02 -3.64 -1.23
CA ASP A 82 12.42 -4.07 -1.19
C ASP A 82 12.74 -4.84 0.10
N GLU A 83 12.20 -4.42 1.23
CA GLU A 83 12.34 -5.13 2.52
C GLU A 83 11.70 -6.53 2.47
N SER A 84 10.54 -6.64 1.83
CA SER A 84 9.82 -7.93 1.68
C SER A 84 10.61 -8.92 0.81
N VAL A 85 11.27 -8.44 -0.25
CA VAL A 85 12.09 -9.28 -1.15
C VAL A 85 13.38 -9.75 -0.48
N ARG A 86 13.97 -8.95 0.41
CA ARG A 86 15.21 -9.32 1.12
C ARG A 86 15.00 -10.34 2.24
N GLY A 87 13.77 -10.47 2.75
CA GLY A 87 13.41 -11.38 3.83
C GLY A 87 12.99 -12.79 3.40
N THR A 88 12.82 -13.03 2.09
CA THR A 88 12.52 -14.35 1.47
C THR A 88 13.77 -15.02 0.94
#